data_AF-A0A6C0CTK8-F1
#
_entry.id   AF-A0A6C0CTK8-F1
#
_cell.length_a   1.000
_cell.length_b   1.000
_cell.length_c   1.000
_cell.angle_alpha   90.00
_cell.angle_beta   90.00
_cell.angle_gamma   90.00
#
_symmetry.space_group_name_H-M   'P 1'
#
loop_
_entity.id
_entity.type
_entity.pdbx_description
1 polymer ?
#
loop_
_entity_poly.entity_id
_entity_poly.type
_entity_poly.pdbx_seq_one_letter_code
_entity_poly.pdbx_strand_id
1 'polypeptide(L)'
;MSFNKSGQNSFHAFIQNYRTVKASAFTHTSMMSPIASFYIPGPDEEKFLKLYNEALERNEKLHMTEKHRDISPILIDLDFRYPNEKTFLQRQYSMDSIKSLIKVYLEEVSQYVDESKFEVYIMEKSKPIQYEKKNVIKDGVHIVIPNIVTNLSLQLMLREQLLSKLSFIEEEAKCINKIDDIVDKAVIDKNNWMMYGSCKPYNEPYLITNHITFNINDDNEITEHNNRIDTEKPWMYTEILSIRNKYEECIYREDKREFIENMEYAYQDQKIKRTIINKSQQSK
;
A
#
# COMPACT_ATOMS: atom_id res chain seq x y z
N MET A 1 14.59 -10.45 -44.70
CA MET A 1 14.20 -9.17 -44.07
C MET A 1 12.79 -9.30 -43.54
N SER A 2 12.66 -9.70 -42.29
CA SER A 2 11.40 -9.70 -41.55
C SER A 2 11.56 -8.67 -40.43
N PHE A 3 11.04 -7.48 -40.66
CA PHE A 3 10.95 -6.45 -39.63
C PHE A 3 10.03 -6.97 -38.52
N ASN A 4 10.62 -7.19 -37.35
CA ASN A 4 9.90 -7.59 -36.15
C ASN A 4 9.00 -6.42 -35.71
N LYS A 5 7.68 -6.57 -35.88
CA LYS A 5 6.66 -5.59 -35.44
C LYS A 5 6.47 -5.54 -33.91
N SER A 6 7.36 -6.14 -33.12
CA SER A 6 7.22 -6.28 -31.66
C SER A 6 7.63 -5.05 -30.84
N GLY A 7 8.24 -4.04 -31.45
CA GLY A 7 8.77 -2.87 -30.72
C GLY A 7 7.72 -1.83 -30.26
N GLN A 8 6.54 -1.76 -30.91
CA GLN A 8 5.52 -0.74 -30.62
C GLN A 8 4.47 -1.16 -29.58
N ASN A 9 4.39 -2.45 -29.23
CA ASN A 9 3.38 -2.98 -28.30
C ASN A 9 3.95 -3.41 -26.94
N SER A 10 5.20 -3.07 -26.61
CA SER A 10 5.74 -3.38 -25.29
C SER A 10 5.24 -2.39 -24.24
N PHE A 11 5.08 -2.86 -23.00
CA PHE A 11 4.74 -2.02 -21.84
C PHE A 11 5.67 -0.81 -21.75
N HIS A 12 6.97 -1.04 -21.88
CA HIS A 12 7.99 0.01 -21.85
C HIS A 12 7.83 1.06 -22.95
N ALA A 13 7.50 0.65 -24.19
CA ALA A 13 7.25 1.61 -25.28
C ALA A 13 5.97 2.42 -25.02
N PHE A 14 4.93 1.79 -24.47
CA PHE A 14 3.68 2.45 -24.15
C PHE A 14 3.86 3.53 -23.06
N ILE A 15 4.46 3.20 -21.92
CA ILE A 15 4.56 4.14 -20.78
C ILE A 15 5.42 5.37 -21.10
N GLN A 16 6.38 5.26 -22.01
CA GLN A 16 7.26 6.38 -22.40
C GLN A 16 6.49 7.57 -22.98
N ASN A 17 5.35 7.31 -23.64
CA ASN A 17 4.48 8.36 -24.17
C ASN A 17 3.80 9.20 -23.08
N TYR A 18 3.75 8.69 -21.84
CA TYR A 18 3.12 9.34 -20.69
C TYR A 18 4.13 9.97 -19.74
N ARG A 19 5.41 10.05 -20.13
CA ARG A 19 6.47 10.62 -19.29
C ARG A 19 6.18 12.10 -19.01
N THR A 20 6.27 12.48 -17.75
CA THR A 20 6.06 13.85 -17.28
C THR A 20 7.38 14.57 -17.04
N VAL A 21 7.34 15.90 -17.05
CA VAL A 21 8.48 16.74 -16.66
C VAL A 21 8.48 16.99 -15.15
N LYS A 22 9.63 17.40 -14.61
CA LYS A 22 9.80 17.66 -13.17
C LYS A 22 8.74 18.66 -12.67
N ALA A 23 8.21 18.42 -11.48
CA ALA A 23 7.17 19.21 -10.80
C ALA A 23 5.77 19.21 -11.47
N SER A 24 5.57 18.46 -12.56
CA SER A 24 4.21 18.21 -13.08
C SER A 24 3.46 17.17 -12.25
N ALA A 25 2.13 17.16 -12.39
CA ALA A 25 1.31 16.08 -11.86
C ALA A 25 1.70 14.74 -12.51
N PHE A 26 1.63 13.67 -11.74
CA PHE A 26 1.89 12.31 -12.18
C PHE A 26 0.95 11.36 -11.46
N THR A 27 0.66 10.22 -12.08
CA THR A 27 -0.15 9.13 -11.53
C THR A 27 0.72 7.96 -11.10
N HIS A 28 1.85 7.75 -11.77
CA HIS A 28 2.77 6.66 -11.49
C HIS A 28 4.22 7.14 -11.51
N THR A 29 5.12 6.36 -10.92
CA THR A 29 6.57 6.50 -11.16
C THR A 29 7.18 5.13 -11.42
N SER A 30 8.38 5.11 -12.01
CA SER A 30 9.21 3.92 -12.09
C SER A 30 10.56 4.17 -11.44
N MET A 31 11.02 3.17 -10.67
CA MET A 31 12.31 3.23 -9.96
C MET A 31 13.49 2.72 -10.80
N MET A 32 13.25 2.15 -11.99
CA MET A 32 14.33 1.64 -12.85
C MET A 32 14.20 2.03 -14.32
N SER A 33 14.02 1.14 -15.30
CA SER A 33 14.12 1.55 -16.72
C SER A 33 12.74 1.85 -17.31
N PRO A 34 12.37 3.13 -17.59
CA PRO A 34 13.10 4.38 -17.30
C PRO A 34 12.78 4.94 -15.91
N ILE A 35 13.72 5.70 -15.31
CA ILE A 35 13.49 6.34 -14.01
C ILE A 35 12.73 7.62 -14.34
N ALA A 36 11.44 7.63 -14.01
CA ALA A 36 10.53 8.66 -14.48
C ALA A 36 9.24 8.71 -13.67
N SER A 37 8.57 9.85 -13.77
CA SER A 37 7.18 10.03 -13.39
C SER A 37 6.31 10.01 -14.64
N PHE A 38 5.14 9.39 -14.55
CA PHE A 38 4.21 9.23 -15.67
C PHE A 38 2.82 9.73 -15.29
N TYR A 39 2.10 10.32 -16.25
CA TYR A 39 0.71 10.68 -16.10
C TYR A 39 -0.12 9.86 -17.09
N ILE A 40 -0.72 8.79 -16.57
CA ILE A 40 -1.62 7.90 -17.30
C ILE A 40 -3.05 8.41 -17.10
N PRO A 41 -3.72 8.92 -18.14
CA PRO A 41 -5.08 9.44 -18.02
C PRO A 41 -6.09 8.29 -17.97
N GLY A 42 -7.27 8.55 -17.41
CA GLY A 42 -8.36 7.56 -17.23
C GLY A 42 -8.66 6.70 -18.47
N PRO A 43 -8.81 7.27 -19.68
CA PRO A 43 -9.08 6.49 -20.90
C PRO A 43 -8.00 5.48 -21.27
N ASP A 44 -6.77 5.64 -20.78
CA ASP A 44 -5.64 4.77 -21.07
C ASP A 44 -5.31 3.80 -19.91
N GLU A 45 -6.04 3.85 -18.78
CA GLU A 45 -5.77 3.00 -17.61
C GLU A 45 -5.99 1.51 -17.90
N GLU A 46 -7.06 1.14 -18.62
CA GLU A 46 -7.32 -0.25 -19.00
C GLU A 46 -6.18 -0.80 -19.88
N LYS A 47 -5.76 -0.02 -20.87
CA LYS A 47 -4.65 -0.38 -21.77
C LYS A 47 -3.32 -0.46 -21.03
N PHE A 48 -3.07 0.46 -20.10
CA PHE A 48 -1.91 0.43 -19.23
C PHE A 48 -1.85 -0.87 -18.42
N LEU A 49 -2.94 -1.20 -17.72
CA LEU A 49 -3.01 -2.36 -16.85
C LEU A 49 -2.88 -3.67 -17.64
N LYS A 50 -3.52 -3.74 -18.81
CA LYS A 50 -3.36 -4.86 -19.74
C LYS A 50 -1.89 -5.07 -20.13
N LEU A 51 -1.21 -4.03 -20.61
CA LEU A 51 0.20 -4.14 -21.04
C LEU A 51 1.13 -4.44 -19.86
N TYR A 52 0.83 -3.90 -18.67
CA TYR A 52 1.55 -4.20 -17.43
C TYR A 52 1.41 -5.69 -17.08
N ASN A 53 0.21 -6.24 -17.14
CA ASN A 53 -0.06 -7.65 -16.87
C ASN A 53 0.60 -8.58 -17.89
N GLU A 54 0.54 -8.25 -19.18
CA GLU A 54 1.23 -9.00 -20.22
C GLU A 54 2.76 -9.01 -20.02
N ALA A 55 3.34 -7.92 -19.49
CA ALA A 55 4.76 -7.88 -19.14
C ALA A 55 5.10 -8.77 -17.94
N LEU A 56 4.25 -8.78 -16.90
CA LEU A 56 4.40 -9.70 -15.76
C LEU A 56 4.27 -11.17 -16.19
N GLU A 57 3.33 -11.50 -17.08
CA GLU A 57 3.15 -12.86 -17.62
C GLU A 57 4.40 -13.34 -18.37
N ARG A 58 5.12 -12.42 -19.03
CA ARG A 58 6.43 -12.68 -19.65
C ARG A 58 7.60 -12.71 -18.66
N ASN A 59 7.33 -12.67 -17.35
CA ASN A 59 8.32 -12.59 -16.27
C ASN A 59 9.25 -11.35 -16.37
N GLU A 60 8.77 -10.26 -16.95
CA GLU A 60 9.51 -8.99 -16.95
C GLU A 60 9.54 -8.42 -15.52
N LYS A 61 10.70 -7.93 -15.09
CA LYS A 61 10.82 -7.23 -13.80
C LYS A 61 10.38 -5.78 -13.96
N LEU A 62 9.29 -5.43 -13.30
CA LEU A 62 8.73 -4.08 -13.29
C LEU A 62 9.03 -3.37 -11.97
N HIS A 63 9.04 -2.05 -12.02
CA HIS A 63 9.48 -1.19 -10.92
C HIS A 63 8.53 0.00 -10.72
N MET A 64 7.24 -0.23 -11.01
CA MET A 64 6.22 0.80 -11.04
C MET A 64 5.62 1.02 -9.66
N THR A 65 5.32 2.28 -9.36
CA THR A 65 4.59 2.67 -8.16
C THR A 65 3.44 3.60 -8.53
N GLU A 66 2.38 3.56 -7.73
CA GLU A 66 1.17 4.36 -7.85
C GLU A 66 1.20 5.53 -6.88
N LYS A 67 0.85 6.71 -7.38
CA LYS A 67 0.62 7.89 -6.53
C LYS A 67 -0.79 7.81 -5.93
N HIS A 68 -0.89 8.13 -4.64
CA HIS A 68 -2.15 8.31 -3.93
C HIS A 68 -3.07 9.34 -4.61
N ARG A 69 -4.38 9.13 -4.46
CA ARG A 69 -5.43 10.12 -4.72
C ARG A 69 -5.82 10.77 -3.38
N ASP A 70 -6.90 11.56 -3.38
CA ASP A 70 -7.44 12.14 -2.13
C ASP A 70 -8.12 11.09 -1.23
N ILE A 71 -8.50 9.96 -1.84
CA ILE A 71 -9.01 8.75 -1.19
C ILE A 71 -8.08 7.58 -1.49
N SER A 72 -8.02 6.60 -0.60
CA SER A 72 -7.13 5.44 -0.72
C SER A 72 -7.77 4.22 -0.05
N PRO A 73 -7.46 3.00 -0.52
CA PRO A 73 -7.70 1.83 0.32
C PRO A 73 -6.83 1.88 1.58
N ILE A 74 -7.11 1.02 2.57
CA ILE A 74 -6.21 0.84 3.72
C ILE A 74 -4.96 0.10 3.27
N LEU A 75 -3.80 0.73 3.48
CA LEU A 75 -2.47 0.20 3.19
C LEU A 75 -1.67 0.12 4.48
N ILE A 76 -1.05 -1.02 4.73
CA ILE A 76 -0.21 -1.24 5.92
C ILE A 76 1.13 -1.79 5.43
N ASP A 77 2.22 -1.09 5.74
CA ASP A 77 3.59 -1.56 5.52
C ASP A 77 4.26 -1.75 6.89
N LEU A 78 4.56 -3.00 7.22
CA LEU A 78 5.23 -3.40 8.45
C LEU A 78 6.74 -3.58 8.18
N ASP A 79 7.57 -2.65 8.66
CA ASP A 79 9.03 -2.67 8.53
C ASP A 79 9.70 -3.17 9.83
N PHE A 80 9.84 -4.49 9.98
CA PHE A 80 10.48 -5.07 11.16
C PHE A 80 12.01 -4.96 11.09
N ARG A 81 12.64 -4.53 12.17
CA ARG A 81 14.10 -4.48 12.32
C ARG A 81 14.54 -5.28 13.52
N TYR A 82 15.63 -6.02 13.34
CA TYR A 82 16.21 -6.90 14.35
C TYR A 82 17.71 -6.66 14.51
N PRO A 83 18.31 -7.06 15.65
CA PRO A 83 19.76 -7.11 15.80
C PRO A 83 20.39 -7.94 14.68
N ASN A 84 21.59 -7.56 14.25
CA ASN A 84 22.32 -8.30 13.21
C ASN A 84 22.96 -9.59 13.78
N GLU A 85 22.11 -10.55 14.16
CA GLU A 85 22.52 -11.85 14.69
C GLU A 85 21.86 -12.99 13.91
N LYS A 86 22.53 -14.15 13.83
CA LYS A 86 22.09 -15.28 13.00
C LYS A 86 20.68 -15.78 13.33
N THR A 87 20.27 -15.67 14.59
CA THR A 87 18.93 -16.06 15.09
C THR A 87 17.81 -15.29 14.41
N PHE A 88 18.05 -14.02 14.05
CA PHE A 88 17.07 -13.15 13.40
C PHE A 88 17.04 -13.28 11.88
N LEU A 89 17.86 -14.16 11.28
CA LEU A 89 17.75 -14.53 9.86
C LEU A 89 16.57 -15.47 9.59
N GLN A 90 15.88 -15.91 10.65
CA GLN A 90 14.57 -16.57 10.58
C GLN A 90 13.48 -15.57 10.94
N ARG A 91 12.28 -15.74 10.37
CA ARG A 91 11.13 -14.89 10.66
C ARG A 91 10.77 -14.96 12.14
N GLN A 92 10.45 -13.80 12.74
CA GLN A 92 10.17 -13.70 14.17
C GLN A 92 8.69 -13.53 14.50
N TYR A 93 7.88 -12.97 13.59
CA TYR A 93 6.43 -12.89 13.76
C TYR A 93 5.75 -14.17 13.27
N SER A 94 4.55 -14.43 13.76
CA SER A 94 3.68 -15.52 13.28
C SER A 94 2.53 -14.97 12.44
N MET A 95 1.88 -15.83 11.67
CA MET A 95 0.64 -15.43 10.98
C MET A 95 -0.46 -15.06 11.98
N ASP A 96 -0.49 -15.67 13.16
CA ASP A 96 -1.45 -15.32 14.22
C ASP A 96 -1.20 -13.92 14.78
N SER A 97 0.06 -13.50 14.91
CA SER A 97 0.43 -12.12 15.27
C SER A 97 -0.07 -11.12 14.21
N ILE A 98 0.12 -11.45 12.93
CA ILE A 98 -0.37 -10.61 11.81
C ILE A 98 -1.90 -10.54 11.80
N LYS A 99 -2.60 -11.67 12.00
CA LYS A 99 -4.06 -11.71 12.13
C LYS A 99 -4.57 -10.91 13.32
N SER A 100 -3.86 -10.96 14.45
CA SER A 100 -4.21 -10.18 15.65
C SER A 100 -4.09 -8.67 15.38
N LEU A 101 -3.01 -8.23 14.72
CA LEU A 101 -2.87 -6.85 14.26
C LEU A 101 -4.02 -6.46 13.30
N ILE A 102 -4.33 -7.32 12.33
CA ILE A 102 -5.42 -7.05 11.37
C ILE A 102 -6.75 -6.89 12.11
N LYS A 103 -7.09 -7.78 13.06
CA LYS A 103 -8.33 -7.69 13.83
C LYS A 103 -8.45 -6.36 14.56
N VAL A 104 -7.37 -5.89 15.20
CA VAL A 104 -7.33 -4.55 15.84
C VAL A 104 -7.57 -3.43 14.82
N TYR A 105 -7.00 -3.53 13.62
CA TYR A 105 -7.30 -2.60 12.51
C TYR A 105 -8.78 -2.62 12.13
N LEU A 106 -9.37 -3.81 11.94
CA LEU A 106 -10.75 -3.96 11.50
C LEU A 106 -11.74 -3.45 12.55
N GLU A 107 -11.49 -3.72 13.83
CA GLU A 107 -12.28 -3.19 14.96
C GLU A 107 -12.25 -1.66 15.03
N GLU A 108 -11.10 -1.04 14.73
CA GLU A 108 -11.03 0.42 14.72
C GLU A 108 -11.74 1.01 13.49
N VAL A 109 -11.50 0.43 12.32
CA VAL A 109 -12.07 0.89 11.06
C VAL A 109 -13.59 0.75 11.04
N SER A 110 -14.14 -0.38 11.53
CA SER A 110 -15.58 -0.66 11.56
C SER A 110 -16.39 0.29 12.46
N GLN A 111 -15.73 1.08 13.30
CA GLN A 111 -16.40 2.15 14.05
C GLN A 111 -16.78 3.35 13.16
N TYR A 112 -16.16 3.49 11.98
CA TYR A 112 -16.33 4.66 11.10
C TYR A 112 -17.00 4.32 9.77
N VAL A 113 -16.70 3.15 9.19
CA VAL A 113 -17.30 2.70 7.93
C VAL A 113 -18.47 1.75 8.19
N ASP A 114 -19.51 1.87 7.37
CA ASP A 114 -20.66 0.96 7.33
C ASP A 114 -20.34 -0.25 6.44
N GLU A 115 -19.33 -1.01 6.84
CA GLU A 115 -18.86 -2.21 6.16
C GLU A 115 -18.68 -3.35 7.16
N SER A 116 -19.23 -4.51 6.82
CA SER A 116 -19.12 -5.73 7.63
C SER A 116 -18.12 -6.73 7.05
N LYS A 117 -17.70 -6.55 5.80
CA LYS A 117 -16.84 -7.48 5.07
C LYS A 117 -15.52 -6.82 4.69
N PHE A 118 -14.41 -7.51 4.97
CA PHE A 118 -13.06 -7.01 4.74
C PHE A 118 -12.25 -8.04 3.95
N GLU A 119 -11.83 -7.68 2.75
CA GLU A 119 -10.92 -8.49 1.93
C GLU A 119 -9.48 -8.10 2.27
N VAL A 120 -8.71 -9.01 2.88
CA VAL A 120 -7.36 -8.69 3.35
C VAL A 120 -6.34 -9.49 2.57
N TYR A 121 -5.45 -8.79 1.86
CA TYR A 121 -4.37 -9.37 1.09
C TYR A 121 -3.04 -9.11 1.80
N ILE A 122 -2.34 -10.19 2.15
CA ILE A 122 -1.07 -10.15 2.88
C ILE A 122 0.03 -10.59 1.91
N MET A 123 1.11 -9.81 1.86
CA MET A 123 2.30 -10.08 1.06
C MET A 123 3.53 -10.00 1.96
N GLU A 124 4.24 -11.10 2.14
CA GLU A 124 5.44 -11.17 2.96
C GLU A 124 6.68 -11.25 2.07
N LYS A 125 7.82 -10.77 2.59
CA LYS A 125 9.11 -11.14 1.99
C LYS A 125 9.30 -12.66 2.03
N SER A 126 10.14 -13.21 1.16
CA SER A 126 10.43 -14.65 1.22
C SER A 126 11.18 -15.03 2.51
N LYS A 127 12.02 -14.11 3.01
CA LYS A 127 12.78 -14.26 4.26
C LYS A 127 13.30 -12.91 4.78
N PRO A 128 13.67 -12.83 6.07
CA PRO A 128 14.46 -11.72 6.57
C PRO A 128 15.77 -11.56 5.80
N ILE A 129 16.21 -10.32 5.58
CA ILE A 129 17.46 -10.00 4.88
C ILE A 129 18.35 -9.14 5.76
N GLN A 130 19.66 -9.34 5.64
CA GLN A 130 20.62 -8.43 6.24
C GLN A 130 20.61 -7.09 5.48
N TYR A 131 20.51 -5.99 6.24
CA TYR A 131 20.61 -4.63 5.71
C TYR A 131 21.91 -3.99 6.21
N GLU A 132 22.97 -4.21 5.44
CA GLU A 132 24.34 -3.82 5.81
C GLU A 132 24.48 -2.35 6.17
N LYS A 133 23.81 -1.45 5.44
CA LYS A 133 23.91 0.01 5.63
C LYS A 133 23.55 0.47 7.04
N LYS A 134 22.64 -0.23 7.73
CA LYS A 134 22.27 0.09 9.13
C LYS A 134 22.69 -0.98 10.13
N ASN A 135 23.41 -2.02 9.70
CA ASN A 135 23.79 -3.15 10.54
C ASN A 135 22.60 -3.78 11.30
N VAL A 136 21.51 -4.04 10.58
CA VAL A 136 20.29 -4.68 11.12
C VAL A 136 19.82 -5.78 10.18
N ILE A 137 19.00 -6.70 10.69
CA ILE A 137 18.21 -7.61 9.85
C ILE A 137 16.82 -7.00 9.67
N LYS A 138 16.29 -7.09 8.45
CA LYS A 138 14.97 -6.57 8.06
C LYS A 138 14.06 -7.69 7.57
N ASP A 139 12.86 -7.76 8.13
CA ASP A 139 11.74 -8.50 7.55
C ASP A 139 10.59 -7.51 7.28
N GLY A 140 9.63 -7.87 6.44
CA GLY A 140 8.52 -6.97 6.18
C GLY A 140 7.29 -7.62 5.57
N VAL A 141 6.17 -6.94 5.78
CA VAL A 141 4.83 -7.37 5.35
C VAL A 141 4.10 -6.19 4.77
N HIS A 142 3.57 -6.32 3.57
CA HIS A 142 2.58 -5.40 3.03
C HIS A 142 1.20 -6.02 3.18
N ILE A 143 0.24 -5.23 3.65
CA ILE A 143 -1.17 -5.62 3.75
C ILE A 143 -2.01 -4.58 3.04
N VAL A 144 -2.96 -5.04 2.24
CA VAL A 144 -3.92 -4.18 1.52
C VAL A 144 -5.32 -4.66 1.83
N ILE A 145 -6.21 -3.72 2.20
CA ILE A 145 -7.64 -3.94 2.36
C ILE A 145 -8.35 -3.13 1.27
N PRO A 146 -8.43 -3.65 0.02
CA PRO A 146 -8.75 -2.84 -1.15
C PRO A 146 -10.20 -2.39 -1.19
N ASN A 147 -11.10 -3.08 -0.47
CA ASN A 147 -12.52 -2.77 -0.44
C ASN A 147 -12.89 -1.74 0.64
N ILE A 148 -11.94 -1.31 1.48
CA ILE A 148 -12.16 -0.24 2.45
C ILE A 148 -11.44 1.02 1.98
N VAL A 149 -12.18 1.94 1.38
CA VAL A 149 -11.66 3.18 0.79
C VAL A 149 -12.13 4.37 1.60
N THR A 150 -11.19 5.18 2.08
CA THR A 150 -11.50 6.34 2.95
C THR A 150 -10.60 7.53 2.59
N ASN A 151 -10.98 8.71 3.05
CA ASN A 151 -10.16 9.90 2.91
C ASN A 151 -8.88 9.84 3.77
N LEU A 152 -7.92 10.70 3.40
CA LEU A 152 -6.62 10.76 4.05
C LEU A 152 -6.69 11.15 5.54
N SER A 153 -7.56 12.11 5.90
CA SER A 153 -7.62 12.58 7.29
C SER A 153 -8.06 11.46 8.25
N LEU A 154 -9.02 10.63 7.83
CA LEU A 154 -9.48 9.47 8.58
C LEU A 154 -8.36 8.42 8.72
N GLN A 155 -7.65 8.07 7.65
CA GLN A 155 -6.55 7.09 7.75
C GLN A 155 -5.42 7.56 8.67
N LEU A 156 -5.08 8.85 8.64
CA LEU A 156 -4.09 9.42 9.54
C LEU A 156 -4.55 9.35 11.00
N MET A 157 -5.82 9.66 11.28
CA MET A 157 -6.38 9.57 12.63
C MET A 157 -6.42 8.13 13.13
N LEU A 158 -6.92 7.19 12.31
CA LEU A 158 -6.97 5.76 12.61
C LEU A 158 -5.59 5.25 13.01
N ARG A 159 -4.54 5.62 12.25
CA ARG A 159 -3.17 5.23 12.60
C ARG A 159 -2.78 5.67 14.01
N GLU A 160 -3.04 6.92 14.37
CA GLU A 160 -2.67 7.43 15.71
C GLU A 160 -3.39 6.67 16.84
N GLN A 161 -4.66 6.30 16.64
CA GLN A 161 -5.42 5.47 17.58
C GLN A 161 -4.83 4.05 17.66
N LEU A 162 -4.51 3.45 16.51
CA LEU A 162 -4.01 2.09 16.39
C LEU A 162 -2.62 1.89 17.01
N LEU A 163 -1.72 2.88 16.93
CA LEU A 163 -0.36 2.74 17.47
C LEU A 163 -0.34 2.33 18.95
N SER A 164 -1.24 2.89 19.77
CA SER A 164 -1.36 2.53 21.18
C SER A 164 -1.89 1.11 21.42
N LYS A 165 -2.67 0.57 20.48
CA LYS A 165 -3.29 -0.75 20.56
C LYS A 165 -2.39 -1.85 19.99
N LEU A 166 -1.40 -1.49 19.18
CA LEU A 166 -0.52 -2.41 18.48
C LEU A 166 0.85 -2.60 19.16
N SER A 167 1.07 -2.02 20.35
CA SER A 167 2.36 -2.11 21.05
C SER A 167 2.77 -3.55 21.41
N PHE A 168 1.79 -4.47 21.53
CA PHE A 168 2.07 -5.89 21.76
C PHE A 168 2.94 -6.53 20.66
N ILE A 169 2.89 -6.00 19.43
CA ILE A 169 3.70 -6.49 18.30
C ILE A 169 5.20 -6.28 18.55
N GLU A 170 5.58 -5.23 19.29
CA GLU A 170 6.99 -4.98 19.62
C GLU A 170 7.58 -6.15 20.40
N GLU A 171 6.83 -6.65 21.39
CA GLU A 171 7.23 -7.74 22.27
C GLU A 171 7.15 -9.09 21.57
N GLU A 172 6.05 -9.37 20.88
CA GLU A 172 5.86 -10.64 20.16
C GLU A 172 6.90 -10.86 19.06
N ALA A 173 7.20 -9.82 18.28
CA ALA A 173 8.12 -9.91 17.16
C ALA A 173 9.59 -9.77 17.58
N LYS A 174 9.90 -9.33 18.82
CA LYS A 174 11.27 -9.10 19.33
C LYS A 174 12.07 -8.10 18.47
N CYS A 175 11.40 -7.08 17.94
CA CYS A 175 12.03 -6.07 17.11
C CYS A 175 12.73 -4.98 17.94
N ILE A 176 13.69 -4.30 17.33
CA ILE A 176 14.45 -3.20 17.97
C ILE A 176 13.89 -1.81 17.62
N ASN A 177 13.01 -1.72 16.63
CA ASN A 177 12.30 -0.50 16.30
C ASN A 177 10.92 -0.47 16.98
N LYS A 178 10.44 0.74 17.27
CA LYS A 178 9.15 0.98 17.92
C LYS A 178 8.00 0.80 16.93
N ILE A 179 6.79 0.60 17.44
CA ILE A 179 5.58 0.41 16.65
C ILE A 179 5.33 1.55 15.64
N ASP A 180 5.68 2.78 15.98
CA ASP A 180 5.60 3.94 15.07
C ASP A 180 6.52 3.80 13.84
N ASP A 181 7.68 3.16 14.00
CA ASP A 181 8.61 2.84 12.92
C ASP A 181 8.27 1.52 12.21
N ILE A 182 7.58 0.60 12.89
CA ILE A 182 7.13 -0.67 12.29
C ILE A 182 5.97 -0.37 11.33
N VAL A 183 4.94 0.34 11.79
CA VAL A 183 3.76 0.70 11.00
C VAL A 183 4.06 1.99 10.24
N ASP A 184 4.60 1.86 9.02
CA ASP A 184 5.14 2.99 8.26
C ASP A 184 4.04 4.01 7.92
N LYS A 185 4.10 5.20 8.53
CA LYS A 185 3.19 6.31 8.23
C LYS A 185 3.28 6.77 6.78
N ALA A 186 4.45 6.63 6.15
CA ALA A 186 4.71 7.19 4.84
C ALA A 186 3.89 6.52 3.73
N VAL A 187 3.40 5.30 3.94
CA VAL A 187 2.54 4.62 2.94
C VAL A 187 1.10 5.09 2.94
N ILE A 188 0.71 5.97 3.87
CA ILE A 188 -0.64 6.55 3.89
C ILE A 188 -0.77 7.67 2.84
N ASP A 189 0.26 8.51 2.65
CA ASP A 189 0.20 9.66 1.73
C ASP A 189 1.51 10.08 1.05
N LYS A 190 2.66 9.87 1.69
CA LYS A 190 3.94 10.45 1.24
C LYS A 190 4.63 9.64 0.16
N ASN A 191 4.73 8.33 0.38
CA ASN A 191 5.39 7.41 -0.52
C ASN A 191 4.37 6.88 -1.52
N ASN A 192 4.76 6.76 -2.78
CA ASN A 192 3.95 5.99 -3.72
C ASN A 192 3.89 4.51 -3.30
N TRP A 193 2.78 3.85 -3.57
CA TRP A 193 2.59 2.43 -3.32
C TRP A 193 3.18 1.58 -4.45
N MET A 194 3.87 0.49 -4.13
CA MET A 194 4.42 -0.41 -5.15
C MET A 194 3.29 -1.19 -5.82
N MET A 195 3.21 -1.14 -7.16
CA MET A 195 2.23 -1.95 -7.88
C MET A 195 2.48 -3.44 -7.64
N TYR A 196 1.42 -4.23 -7.55
CA TYR A 196 1.55 -5.68 -7.43
C TYR A 196 2.41 -6.27 -8.56
N GLY A 197 3.33 -7.18 -8.22
CA GLY A 197 4.30 -7.75 -9.14
C GLY A 197 5.52 -6.86 -9.46
N SER A 198 5.49 -5.56 -9.11
CA SER A 198 6.69 -4.71 -9.19
C SER A 198 7.56 -4.88 -7.94
N CYS A 199 8.84 -4.52 -8.06
CA CYS A 199 9.78 -4.54 -6.94
C CYS A 199 10.70 -3.33 -6.93
N LYS A 200 11.35 -3.08 -5.78
CA LYS A 200 12.50 -2.16 -5.74
C LYS A 200 13.65 -2.75 -6.56
N PRO A 201 14.53 -1.93 -7.15
CA PRO A 201 15.70 -2.42 -7.89
C PRO A 201 16.47 -3.47 -7.08
N TYR A 202 16.83 -4.58 -7.71
CA TYR A 202 17.58 -5.70 -7.12
C TYR A 202 16.90 -6.42 -5.94
N ASN A 203 15.61 -6.21 -5.72
CA ASN A 203 14.83 -6.91 -4.71
C ASN A 203 13.81 -7.85 -5.36
N GLU A 204 13.28 -8.78 -4.57
CA GLU A 204 12.13 -9.60 -4.95
C GLU A 204 10.82 -8.79 -4.83
N PRO A 205 9.80 -9.09 -5.64
CA PRO A 205 8.47 -8.53 -5.47
C PRO A 205 7.79 -9.12 -4.23
N TYR A 206 6.95 -8.31 -3.60
CA TYR A 206 6.02 -8.77 -2.57
C TYR A 206 4.83 -9.39 -3.29
N LEU A 207 4.72 -10.72 -3.22
CA LEU A 207 3.62 -11.49 -3.81
C LEU A 207 2.65 -11.91 -2.70
N ILE A 208 1.38 -12.15 -3.06
CA ILE A 208 0.37 -12.54 -2.06
C ILE A 208 0.75 -13.88 -1.46
N THR A 209 0.86 -13.91 -0.13
CA THR A 209 1.06 -15.13 0.64
C THR A 209 -0.24 -15.61 1.28
N ASN A 210 -1.14 -14.68 1.62
CA ASN A 210 -2.45 -14.99 2.18
C ASN A 210 -3.52 -14.03 1.65
N HIS A 211 -4.71 -14.55 1.40
CA HIS A 211 -5.93 -13.76 1.18
C HIS A 211 -6.98 -14.25 2.16
N ILE A 212 -7.44 -13.37 3.04
CA ILE A 212 -8.38 -13.70 4.12
C ILE A 212 -9.55 -12.74 4.04
N THR A 213 -10.76 -13.28 4.02
CA THR A 213 -11.97 -12.47 4.22
C THR A 213 -12.32 -12.49 5.69
N PHE A 214 -12.45 -11.31 6.28
CA PHE A 214 -12.99 -11.14 7.63
C PHE A 214 -14.42 -10.61 7.54
N ASN A 215 -15.32 -11.14 8.38
CA ASN A 215 -16.66 -10.59 8.54
C ASN A 215 -16.90 -10.21 10.01
N ILE A 216 -17.46 -9.04 10.24
CA ILE A 216 -17.86 -8.53 11.55
C ILE A 216 -19.40 -8.53 11.60
N ASN A 217 -19.98 -9.21 12.58
CA ASN A 217 -21.43 -9.20 12.79
C ASN A 217 -21.87 -8.03 13.70
N ASP A 218 -23.18 -7.90 13.91
CA ASP A 218 -23.75 -6.82 14.74
C ASP A 218 -23.31 -6.88 16.21
N ASP A 219 -22.87 -8.05 16.68
CA ASP A 219 -22.32 -8.27 18.03
C ASP A 219 -20.80 -7.99 18.11
N ASN A 220 -20.20 -7.44 17.04
CA ASN A 220 -18.76 -7.23 16.85
C ASN A 220 -17.91 -8.52 16.89
N GLU A 221 -18.51 -9.69 16.67
CA GLU A 221 -17.77 -10.94 16.53
C GLU A 221 -17.12 -11.01 15.15
N ILE A 222 -15.83 -11.34 15.14
CA ILE A 222 -15.04 -11.46 13.91
C ILE A 222 -14.91 -12.91 13.50
N THR A 223 -15.37 -13.22 12.29
CA THR A 223 -15.12 -14.51 11.62
C THR A 223 -14.12 -14.32 10.49
N GLU A 224 -13.31 -15.35 10.21
CA GLU A 224 -12.30 -15.32 9.14
C GLU A 224 -12.44 -16.53 8.22
N HIS A 225 -12.24 -16.30 6.92
CA HIS A 225 -12.23 -17.32 5.88
C HIS A 225 -10.96 -17.18 5.04
N ASN A 226 -10.13 -18.24 4.99
CA ASN A 226 -8.94 -18.25 4.15
C ASN A 226 -9.35 -18.56 2.70
N ASN A 227 -9.06 -17.63 1.80
CA ASN A 227 -9.36 -17.77 0.39
C ASN A 227 -8.22 -18.46 -0.36
N ARG A 228 -8.57 -19.11 -1.46
CA ARG A 228 -7.58 -19.64 -2.40
C ARG A 228 -6.92 -18.49 -3.16
N ILE A 229 -5.59 -18.51 -3.22
CA ILE A 229 -4.81 -17.61 -4.06
C ILE A 229 -4.71 -18.23 -5.47
N ASP A 230 -5.00 -17.43 -6.49
CA ASP A 230 -4.80 -17.82 -7.88
C ASP A 230 -3.32 -17.67 -8.25
N THR A 231 -2.63 -18.81 -8.32
CA THR A 231 -1.22 -18.89 -8.73
C THR A 231 -1.05 -19.09 -10.23
N GLU A 232 -2.12 -19.38 -10.97
CA GLU A 232 -2.08 -19.57 -12.43
C GLU A 232 -2.18 -18.23 -13.16
N LYS A 233 -2.93 -17.28 -12.60
CA LYS A 233 -3.14 -15.94 -13.15
C LYS A 233 -2.88 -14.84 -12.10
N PRO A 234 -1.71 -14.79 -11.45
CA PRO A 234 -1.44 -13.86 -10.37
C PRO A 234 -1.55 -12.39 -10.81
N TRP A 235 -1.40 -12.08 -12.09
CA TRP A 235 -1.57 -10.72 -12.61
C TRP A 235 -3.00 -10.17 -12.44
N MET A 236 -4.02 -10.98 -12.16
CA MET A 236 -5.36 -10.45 -11.83
C MET A 236 -5.35 -9.58 -10.57
N TYR A 237 -4.39 -9.79 -9.67
CA TYR A 237 -4.28 -9.02 -8.43
C TYR A 237 -3.74 -7.60 -8.65
N THR A 238 -3.20 -7.28 -9.83
CA THR A 238 -2.78 -5.91 -10.13
C THR A 238 -3.97 -4.94 -10.16
N GLU A 239 -5.12 -5.42 -10.65
CA GLU A 239 -6.36 -4.66 -10.65
C GLU A 239 -6.93 -4.56 -9.23
N ILE A 240 -7.02 -5.69 -8.52
CA ILE A 240 -7.59 -5.75 -7.17
C ILE A 240 -6.83 -4.82 -6.22
N LEU A 241 -5.49 -4.89 -6.26
CA LEU A 241 -4.59 -4.19 -5.34
C LEU A 241 -4.15 -2.81 -5.82
N SER A 242 -4.60 -2.36 -6.99
CA SER A 242 -4.37 -0.98 -7.42
C SER A 242 -4.99 -0.01 -6.42
N ILE A 243 -4.23 1.02 -6.06
CA ILE A 243 -4.73 2.09 -5.18
C ILE A 243 -5.43 3.19 -5.98
N ARG A 244 -5.34 3.15 -7.31
CA ARG A 244 -5.79 4.23 -8.20
C ARG A 244 -7.16 3.99 -8.80
N ASN A 245 -7.57 2.73 -8.97
CA ASN A 245 -8.91 2.36 -9.43
C ASN A 245 -9.99 2.45 -8.34
N LYS A 246 -9.73 3.21 -7.27
CA LYS A 246 -10.71 3.53 -6.22
C LYS A 246 -11.28 4.92 -6.50
N TYR A 247 -12.61 4.98 -6.66
CA TYR A 247 -13.32 6.18 -7.12
C TYR A 247 -14.36 6.69 -6.12
N GLU A 248 -14.76 5.84 -5.18
CA GLU A 248 -15.78 6.12 -4.19
C GLU A 248 -15.24 5.71 -2.81
N GLU A 249 -15.58 6.51 -1.80
CA GLU A 249 -15.35 6.16 -0.39
C GLU A 249 -16.40 5.15 0.06
N CYS A 250 -16.05 4.35 1.07
CA CYS A 250 -17.05 3.59 1.81
C CYS A 250 -18.09 4.53 2.42
N ILE A 251 -19.30 4.02 2.60
CA ILE A 251 -20.33 4.72 3.35
C ILE A 251 -19.85 4.85 4.79
N TYR A 252 -19.86 6.06 5.33
CA TYR A 252 -19.58 6.29 6.74
C TYR A 252 -20.84 6.05 7.58
N ARG A 253 -20.65 5.46 8.76
CA ARG A 253 -21.72 5.24 9.74
C ARG A 253 -22.37 6.57 10.10
N GLU A 254 -23.70 6.57 10.20
CA GLU A 254 -24.49 7.79 10.35
C GLU A 254 -24.06 8.62 11.56
N ASP A 255 -23.77 7.98 12.70
CA ASP A 255 -23.33 8.64 13.93
C ASP A 255 -21.91 9.23 13.87
N LYS A 256 -21.14 8.93 12.81
CA LYS A 256 -19.77 9.41 12.60
C LYS A 256 -19.64 10.46 11.51
N ARG A 257 -20.66 10.66 10.67
CA ARG A 257 -20.58 11.53 9.49
C ARG A 257 -20.15 12.96 9.83
N GLU A 258 -20.84 13.61 10.77
CA GLU A 258 -20.51 14.97 11.18
C GLU A 258 -19.08 15.08 11.76
N PHE A 259 -18.66 14.07 12.52
CA PHE A 259 -17.29 14.03 13.06
C PHE A 259 -16.25 13.95 11.95
N ILE A 260 -16.44 13.05 10.97
CA ILE A 260 -15.51 12.84 9.86
C ILE A 260 -15.46 14.08 8.96
N GLU A 261 -16.62 14.68 8.66
CA GLU A 261 -16.69 15.92 7.87
C GLU A 261 -15.92 17.05 8.54
N ASN A 262 -16.16 17.30 9.83
CA ASN A 262 -15.46 18.33 10.60
C ASN A 262 -13.94 18.09 10.66
N MET A 263 -13.53 16.84 10.83
CA MET A 263 -12.12 16.44 10.81
C MET A 263 -11.47 16.72 9.44
N GLU A 264 -12.15 16.37 8.35
CA GLU A 264 -11.66 16.61 6.99
C GLU A 264 -11.54 18.12 6.71
N TYR A 265 -12.53 18.92 7.10
CA TYR A 265 -12.45 20.38 7.00
C TYR A 265 -11.25 20.95 7.76
N ALA A 266 -11.04 20.52 8.99
CA ALA A 266 -9.90 20.96 9.81
C ALA A 266 -8.56 20.55 9.18
N TYR A 267 -8.48 19.34 8.62
CA TYR A 267 -7.29 18.84 7.94
C TYR A 267 -6.94 19.68 6.71
N GLN A 268 -7.94 19.98 5.86
CA GLN A 268 -7.75 20.78 4.64
C GLN A 268 -7.35 22.22 4.98
N ASP A 269 -7.97 22.84 5.98
CA ASP A 269 -7.61 24.19 6.45
C ASP A 269 -6.14 24.25 6.92
N GLN A 270 -5.70 23.28 7.72
CA GLN A 270 -4.30 23.19 8.16
C GLN A 270 -3.34 22.99 6.98
N LYS A 271 -3.70 22.17 5.99
CA LYS A 271 -2.90 21.92 4.78
C LYS A 271 -2.74 23.18 3.93
N ILE A 272 -3.81 23.95 3.77
CA ILE A 272 -3.79 25.24 3.07
C ILE A 272 -2.89 26.23 3.81
N LYS A 273 -3.07 26.38 5.13
CA LYS A 273 -2.23 27.26 5.96
C LYS A 273 -0.74 26.94 5.84
N ARG A 274 -0.36 25.66 5.92
CA ARG A 274 1.03 25.21 5.72
C ARG A 274 1.57 25.55 4.33
N THR A 275 0.75 25.40 3.30
CA THR A 275 1.13 25.71 1.91
C THR A 275 1.40 27.20 1.72
N ILE A 276 0.56 28.07 2.32
CA ILE A 276 0.74 29.53 2.28
C ILE A 276 2.03 29.94 2.99
N ILE A 277 2.28 29.40 4.19
CA ILE A 277 3.49 29.68 4.98
C ILE A 277 4.74 29.29 4.18
N ASN A 278 4.78 28.08 3.61
CA ASN A 278 5.93 27.61 2.85
C ASN A 278 6.24 28.47 1.61
N LYS A 279 5.20 28.94 0.90
CA LYS A 279 5.36 29.87 -0.23
C LYS A 279 5.95 31.21 0.22
N SER A 280 5.50 31.74 1.35
CA SER A 280 5.98 33.04 1.88
C SER A 280 7.44 33.02 2.34
N GLN A 281 7.95 31.85 2.76
CA GLN A 281 9.34 31.66 3.19
C GLN A 281 10.31 31.45 2.03
N GLN A 282 9.84 30.92 0.89
CA GLN A 282 10.65 30.76 -0.33
C GLN A 282 10.77 32.06 -1.15
N SER A 283 9.92 33.05 -0.89
CA SER A 283 9.95 34.37 -1.54
C SER A 283 10.79 35.42 -0.81
N LYS A 284 11.51 35.04 0.25
CA LYS A 284 12.46 35.87 0.99
C LYS A 284 13.88 35.36 0.78
#